data_AF-A0A5J4VLC6-F1
#
_entry.id   AF-A0A5J4VLC6-F1
#
_cell.length_a   1.000
_cell.length_b   1.000
_cell.length_c   1.000
_cell.angle_alpha   90.00
_cell.angle_beta   90.00
_cell.angle_gamma   90.00
#
_symmetry.space_group_name_H-M   'P 1'
#
loop_
_entity.id
_entity.type
_entity.pdbx_description
1 polymer ?
#
loop_
_entity_poly.entity_id
_entity_poly.type
_entity_poly.pdbx_seq_one_letter_code
_entity_poly.pdbx_strand_id
1 'polypeptide(L)'
;AEVAKGNKAEDGSEIEVKIAGFDENFGSYLKCRDDGEDDCGDAPCGLKQEESAEYCLQQEEGKDKKKGLGVGAIVGIAVGAAVVVVAVVVIVVLVVYFKA
;
A
#
# COMPACT_ATOMS: atom_id res chain seq x y z
N ALA A 1 -27.66 -11.61 3.07
CA ALA A 1 -26.74 -10.63 3.67
C ALA A 1 -26.88 -9.33 2.90
N GLU A 2 -27.03 -8.20 3.58
CA GLU A 2 -27.05 -6.89 2.93
C GLU A 2 -25.63 -6.54 2.46
N VAL A 3 -25.47 -6.18 1.19
CA VAL A 3 -24.16 -5.99 0.54
C VAL A 3 -23.82 -4.51 0.32
N ALA A 4 -24.84 -3.66 0.21
CA ALA A 4 -24.67 -2.21 0.08
C ALA A 4 -25.84 -1.46 0.74
N LYS A 5 -25.55 -0.29 1.30
CA LYS A 5 -26.55 0.61 1.87
C LYS A 5 -26.36 2.01 1.29
N GLY A 6 -27.40 2.53 0.64
CA GLY A 6 -27.45 3.89 0.13
C GLY A 6 -28.46 4.71 0.92
N ASN A 7 -28.06 5.91 1.35
CA ASN A 7 -28.97 6.89 1.96
C ASN A 7 -29.19 8.03 0.97
N LYS A 8 -30.45 8.39 0.72
CA LYS A 8 -30.80 9.52 -0.12
C LYS A 8 -30.74 10.80 0.73
N ALA A 9 -29.98 11.80 0.29
CA ALA A 9 -29.99 13.11 0.92
C ALA A 9 -31.15 13.94 0.35
N GLU A 10 -32.07 14.39 1.21
CA GLU A 10 -33.23 15.20 0.81
C GLU A 10 -32.96 16.72 0.90
N ASP A 11 -31.90 17.12 1.61
CA ASP A 11 -31.58 18.52 1.94
C ASP A 11 -30.21 18.99 1.41
N GLY A 12 -29.83 18.61 0.20
CA GLY A 12 -28.54 19.01 -0.41
C GLY A 12 -27.30 18.48 0.34
N SER A 13 -27.49 17.51 1.23
CA SER A 13 -26.41 16.82 1.94
C SER A 13 -25.69 15.83 1.02
N GLU A 14 -24.47 15.45 1.37
CA GLU A 14 -23.70 14.47 0.61
C GLU A 14 -24.43 13.12 0.53
N ILE A 15 -24.50 12.53 -0.67
CA ILE A 15 -25.06 11.18 -0.85
C ILE A 15 -24.06 10.18 -0.25
N GLU A 16 -24.52 9.35 0.69
CA GLU A 16 -23.69 8.31 1.30
C GLU A 16 -24.07 6.93 0.73
N VAL A 17 -23.13 6.29 0.05
CA VAL A 17 -23.22 4.91 -0.43
C VAL A 17 -22.06 4.12 0.16
N LYS A 18 -22.38 3.22 1.09
CA LYS A 18 -21.41 2.32 1.73
C LYS A 18 -21.59 0.89 1.23
N ILE A 19 -20.49 0.27 0.83
CA ILE A 19 -20.45 -1.11 0.37
C ILE A 19 -19.78 -1.95 1.46
N ALA A 20 -20.37 -3.09 1.81
CA ALA A 20 -19.79 -3.96 2.82
C ALA A 20 -18.39 -4.44 2.39
N GLY A 21 -17.40 -4.25 3.27
CA GLY A 21 -16.00 -4.56 2.98
C GLY A 21 -15.18 -3.40 2.44
N PHE A 22 -15.77 -2.22 2.26
CA PHE A 22 -15.08 -1.00 1.87
C PHE A 22 -15.38 0.12 2.88
N ASP A 23 -14.35 0.87 3.28
CA ASP A 23 -14.49 2.01 4.19
C ASP A 23 -14.85 3.32 3.46
N GLU A 24 -14.69 3.37 2.13
CA GLU A 24 -14.94 4.57 1.31
C GLU A 24 -16.44 4.85 1.06
N ASN A 25 -16.78 6.13 0.93
CA ASN A 25 -18.10 6.58 0.45
C ASN A 25 -18.10 6.67 -1.07
N PHE A 26 -18.90 5.84 -1.74
CA PHE A 26 -19.03 5.83 -3.19
C PHE A 26 -20.02 6.88 -3.72
N GLY A 27 -20.84 7.47 -2.84
CA GLY A 27 -21.99 8.29 -3.24
C GLY A 27 -21.60 9.57 -3.97
N SER A 28 -20.57 10.27 -3.51
CA SER A 28 -20.11 11.52 -4.12
C SER A 28 -19.55 11.29 -5.53
N TYR A 29 -18.72 10.25 -5.71
CA TYR A 29 -18.16 9.91 -7.01
C TYR A 29 -19.22 9.44 -8.00
N LEU A 30 -20.16 8.58 -7.56
CA LEU A 30 -21.26 8.11 -8.40
C LEU A 30 -22.20 9.25 -8.79
N LYS A 31 -22.48 10.18 -7.88
CA LYS A 31 -23.30 11.36 -8.16
C LYS A 31 -22.64 12.27 -9.22
N CYS A 32 -21.37 12.62 -9.04
CA CYS A 32 -20.63 13.44 -10.00
C CYS A 32 -20.64 12.83 -11.41
N ARG A 33 -20.47 11.50 -11.51
CA ARG A 33 -20.52 10.80 -12.80
C ARG A 33 -21.91 10.75 -13.42
N ASP A 34 -22.96 10.73 -12.60
CA ASP A 34 -24.36 10.80 -13.03
C ASP A 34 -24.74 12.21 -13.51
N ASP A 35 -24.21 13.24 -12.84
CA ASP A 35 -24.36 14.65 -13.23
C ASP A 35 -23.58 15.00 -14.52
N GLY A 36 -22.74 14.07 -15.02
CA GLY A 36 -22.03 14.19 -16.30
C GLY A 36 -20.78 15.05 -16.25
N GLU A 37 -20.21 15.26 -15.06
CA GLU A 37 -18.94 15.96 -14.89
C GLU A 37 -17.75 15.08 -15.34
N ASP A 38 -16.78 15.71 -15.99
CA ASP A 38 -15.58 15.04 -16.51
C ASP A 38 -14.50 14.80 -15.44
N ASP A 39 -14.49 15.58 -14.35
CA ASP A 39 -13.48 15.52 -13.29
C ASP A 39 -14.13 15.29 -11.92
N CYS A 40 -14.31 14.01 -11.58
CA CYS A 40 -14.90 13.57 -10.30
C CYS A 40 -13.85 13.26 -9.22
N GLY A 41 -12.60 13.66 -9.44
CA GLY A 41 -11.45 13.24 -8.63
C GLY A 41 -11.08 11.77 -8.82
N ASP A 42 -10.31 11.24 -7.87
CA ASP A 42 -9.88 9.84 -7.88
C ASP A 42 -11.06 8.89 -7.66
N ALA A 43 -11.15 7.87 -8.50
CA ALA A 43 -12.16 6.82 -8.34
C ALA A 43 -11.87 6.02 -7.06
N PRO A 44 -12.84 5.89 -6.13
CA PRO A 44 -12.64 5.08 -4.94
C PRO A 44 -12.38 3.61 -5.29
N CYS A 45 -11.58 2.95 -4.46
CA CYS A 45 -11.19 1.57 -4.68
C CYS A 45 -12.41 0.64 -4.62
N GLY A 46 -12.50 -0.31 -5.55
CA GLY A 46 -13.67 -1.21 -5.67
C GLY A 46 -14.71 -0.75 -6.69
N LEU A 47 -14.48 0.36 -7.40
CA LEU A 47 -15.34 0.76 -8.52
C LEU A 47 -15.21 -0.15 -9.75
N LYS A 48 -14.01 -0.71 -9.99
CA LYS A 48 -13.80 -1.65 -11.09
C LYS A 48 -14.11 -3.05 -10.63
N GLN A 49 -14.68 -3.84 -11.52
CA GLN A 49 -15.08 -5.23 -11.24
C GLN A 49 -13.89 -6.12 -10.82
N GLU A 50 -12.67 -5.75 -11.22
CA GLU A 50 -11.44 -6.46 -10.88
C GLU A 50 -10.90 -6.14 -9.47
N GLU A 51 -11.44 -5.09 -8.82
CA GLU A 51 -10.99 -4.62 -7.51
C GLU A 51 -11.91 -5.17 -6.41
N SER A 52 -11.47 -6.22 -5.72
CA SER A 52 -12.18 -6.76 -4.56
C SER A 52 -11.90 -5.97 -3.28
N ALA A 53 -12.77 -6.11 -2.27
CA ALA A 53 -12.55 -5.53 -0.94
C ALA A 53 -11.18 -5.90 -0.36
N GLU A 54 -10.80 -7.18 -0.46
CA GLU A 54 -9.47 -7.66 -0.02
C GLU A 54 -8.31 -7.03 -0.78
N TYR A 55 -8.47 -6.78 -2.09
CA TYR A 55 -7.46 -6.09 -2.89
C TYR A 55 -7.27 -4.65 -2.43
N CYS A 56 -8.37 -3.94 -2.16
CA CYS A 56 -8.34 -2.57 -1.69
C CYS A 56 -7.71 -2.45 -0.30
N LEU A 57 -8.10 -3.31 0.63
CA LEU A 57 -7.50 -3.38 1.97
C LEU A 57 -5.98 -3.67 1.90
N GLN A 58 -5.55 -4.60 1.04
CA GLN A 58 -4.11 -4.86 0.83
C GLN A 58 -3.36 -3.66 0.25
N GLN A 59 -4.01 -2.84 -0.57
CA GLN A 59 -3.39 -1.64 -1.15
C GLN A 59 -3.16 -0.56 -0.10
N GLU A 60 -4.09 -0.40 0.84
CA GLU A 60 -3.98 0.50 1.99
C GLU A 60 -2.89 0.01 2.96
N GLU A 61 -2.92 -1.28 3.34
CA GLU A 61 -1.88 -1.89 4.18
C GLU A 61 -0.49 -1.87 3.50
N GLY A 62 -0.46 -1.97 2.17
CA GLY A 62 0.75 -1.87 1.35
C GLY A 62 1.31 -0.45 1.24
N LYS A 63 0.46 0.59 1.30
CA LYS A 63 0.88 1.99 1.41
C LYS A 63 1.50 2.27 2.78
N ASP A 64 0.98 1.69 3.85
CA ASP A 64 1.58 1.77 5.18
C ASP A 64 2.88 0.96 5.30
N LYS A 65 2.98 -0.21 4.66
CA LYS A 65 4.26 -0.98 4.57
C LYS A 65 5.30 -0.36 3.63
N LYS A 66 4.91 0.53 2.70
CA LYS A 66 5.83 1.29 1.84
C LYS A 66 6.34 2.59 2.46
N LYS A 67 5.95 2.94 3.69
CA LYS A 67 6.67 3.90 4.53
C LYS A 67 7.69 3.16 5.41
N GLY A 68 8.70 2.51 4.82
CA GLY A 68 9.56 1.65 5.65
C GLY A 68 10.92 1.20 5.12
N LEU A 69 11.26 1.35 3.84
CA LEU A 69 12.66 1.24 3.40
C LEU A 69 13.26 2.65 3.37
N GLY A 70 13.40 3.22 4.57
CA GLY A 70 14.15 4.45 4.76
C GLY A 70 15.54 4.28 4.15
N VAL A 71 16.04 5.34 3.50
CA VAL A 71 17.33 5.43 2.81
C VAL A 71 18.50 4.76 3.59
N GLY A 72 18.41 4.68 4.92
CA GLY A 72 19.36 3.97 5.78
C GLY A 72 19.51 2.45 5.56
N ALA A 73 18.49 1.74 5.05
CA ALA A 73 18.58 0.29 4.83
C ALA A 73 19.46 -0.07 3.61
N ILE A 74 19.48 0.78 2.58
CA ILE A 74 20.31 0.60 1.38
C ILE A 74 21.79 0.83 1.72
N VAL A 75 22.08 1.81 2.59
CA VAL A 75 23.45 2.09 3.05
C VAL A 75 23.98 1.00 3.98
N GLY A 76 23.12 0.42 4.84
CA GLY A 76 23.53 -0.64 5.77
C GLY A 76 24.02 -1.93 5.09
N ILE A 77 23.38 -2.33 3.99
CA ILE A 77 23.74 -3.56 3.25
C ILE A 77 25.10 -3.40 2.55
N ALA A 78 25.41 -2.21 2.01
CA ALA A 78 26.68 -1.96 1.33
C ALA A 78 27.89 -2.01 2.29
N VAL A 79 27.75 -1.46 3.50
CA VAL A 79 28.85 -1.44 4.49
C VAL A 79 29.05 -2.80 5.17
N GLY A 80 27.95 -3.52 5.46
CA GLY A 80 28.02 -4.84 6.09
C GLY A 80 28.78 -5.87 5.24
N ALA A 81 28.58 -5.86 3.92
CA ALA A 81 29.26 -6.79 3.01
C ALA A 81 30.79 -6.63 3.02
N ALA A 82 31.30 -5.39 3.07
CA ALA A 82 32.73 -5.13 3.04
C ALA A 82 33.45 -5.67 4.30
N VAL A 83 32.84 -5.52 5.49
CA VAL A 83 33.43 -5.98 6.76
C VAL A 83 33.53 -7.50 6.82
N VAL A 84 32.51 -8.20 6.33
CA VAL A 84 32.48 -9.67 6.31
C VAL A 84 33.59 -10.22 5.41
N VAL A 85 33.80 -9.63 4.23
CA VAL A 85 34.87 -10.07 3.31
C VAL A 85 36.24 -9.92 3.96
N VAL A 86 36.52 -8.77 4.61
CA VAL A 86 37.81 -8.54 5.27
C VAL A 86 38.03 -9.54 6.41
N ALA A 87 37.02 -9.80 7.24
CA ALA A 87 37.12 -10.76 8.33
C ALA A 87 37.42 -12.19 7.83
N VAL A 88 36.76 -12.63 6.75
CA VAL A 88 37.01 -13.95 6.15
C VAL A 88 38.45 -14.06 5.62
N VAL A 89 38.95 -13.03 4.94
CA VAL A 89 40.35 -13.01 4.45
C VAL A 89 41.34 -13.13 5.60
N VAL A 90 41.14 -12.38 6.70
CA VAL A 90 42.01 -12.46 7.88
C VAL A 90 41.99 -13.85 8.50
N ILE A 91 40.81 -14.47 8.64
CA ILE A 91 40.69 -15.84 9.18
C ILE A 91 41.45 -16.84 8.29
N VAL A 92 41.31 -16.75 6.97
CA VAL A 92 42.04 -17.63 6.04
C VAL A 92 43.55 -17.47 6.18
N VAL A 93 44.05 -16.23 6.26
CA VAL A 93 45.48 -15.96 6.45
C VAL A 93 45.99 -16.53 7.79
N LEU A 94 45.25 -16.33 8.88
CA LEU A 94 45.63 -16.88 10.19
C LEU A 94 45.64 -18.40 10.18
N VAL A 95 44.64 -19.05 9.57
CA VAL A 95 44.61 -20.51 9.44
C VAL A 95 45.80 -21.00 8.64
N VAL A 96 46.13 -20.37 7.52
CA VAL A 96 47.29 -20.76 6.70
C VAL A 96 48.60 -20.55 7.45
N TYR A 97 48.76 -19.41 8.14
CA TYR A 97 50.00 -19.06 8.83
C TYR A 97 50.23 -19.85 10.12
N PHE A 98 49.18 -20.15 10.89
CA PHE A 98 49.29 -20.96 12.11
C PHE A 98 49.25 -22.47 11.86
N LYS A 99 48.81 -22.90 10.66
CA LYS A 99 48.80 -24.32 10.27
C LYS A 99 50.00 -24.71 9.40
N ALA A 100 50.77 -23.75 8.90
CA ALA A 100 52.10 -23.92 8.34
C ALA A 100 53.16 -23.93 9.45
#